data_AF-A0A7J4J564-F1
#
_entry.id   AF-A0A7J4J564-F1
#
_cell.length_a   1.000
_cell.length_b   1.000
_cell.length_c   1.000
_cell.angle_alpha   90.00
_cell.angle_beta   90.00
_cell.angle_gamma   90.00
#
_symmetry.space_group_name_H-M   'P 1'
#
loop_
_entity.id
_entity.type
_entity.pdbx_description
1 polymer ?
#
loop_
_entity_poly.entity_id
_entity_poly.type
_entity_poly.pdbx_seq_one_letter_code
_entity_poly.pdbx_strand_id
1 'polypeptide(L)'
;MCKMVLQTYLKSWKLSSLFWTSFLVESLTFTLLTLLFIGFGKLLELKAYAISGGRSVEELKTALLSGTVQSNQAFLQDIQIFTFLLIVGSILTISIAILVFSYAQYSIWNALLNRKHRHYWKWNFLTLVTLLLGAVYVLFFIIIRLILNLLLSTLPSDAFTLITNVLSLLFVFAFLTFLFLIYYSFTQKYKVWESIGDAFHLIKTNWSSLWKFYLLTVLTTIIVSMSVSFLVRFLPFHQEWVSTSISLGIFLLLLSWMRLYLLKTIHHGTQ
;
A
#
# COMPACT_ATOMS: atom_id res chain seq x y z
N MET A 1 0.21 -2.61 34.70
CA MET A 1 0.59 -2.23 33.31
C MET A 1 -0.14 -3.03 32.22
N CYS A 2 -0.22 -4.37 32.27
CA CYS A 2 -0.89 -5.19 31.24
C CYS A 2 -2.41 -4.87 31.07
N LYS A 3 -3.12 -4.64 32.20
CA LYS A 3 -4.54 -4.23 32.21
C LYS A 3 -4.81 -2.93 31.43
N MET A 4 -3.86 -1.99 31.44
CA MET A 4 -4.00 -0.69 30.79
C MET A 4 -3.87 -0.81 29.26
N VAL A 5 -2.93 -1.62 28.78
CA VAL A 5 -2.76 -1.89 27.35
C VAL A 5 -3.97 -2.62 26.78
N LEU A 6 -4.48 -3.62 27.51
CA LEU A 6 -5.69 -4.34 27.12
C LEU A 6 -6.92 -3.42 27.09
N GLN A 7 -7.04 -2.49 28.05
CA GLN A 7 -8.11 -1.50 28.04
C GLN A 7 -7.99 -0.54 26.83
N THR A 8 -6.79 -0.09 26.48
CA THR A 8 -6.58 0.75 25.28
C THR A 8 -6.93 -0.01 24.01
N TYR A 9 -6.56 -1.29 23.92
CA TYR A 9 -6.95 -2.19 22.83
C TYR A 9 -8.48 -2.37 22.75
N LEU A 10 -9.16 -2.70 23.86
CA LEU A 10 -10.61 -2.86 23.85
C LEU A 10 -11.34 -1.55 23.51
N LYS A 11 -10.82 -0.41 23.98
CA LYS A 11 -11.33 0.93 23.63
C LYS A 11 -11.01 1.34 22.19
N SER A 12 -10.06 0.68 21.50
CA SER A 12 -9.74 1.00 20.10
C SER A 12 -10.84 0.54 19.15
N TRP A 13 -11.62 -0.47 19.54
CA TRP A 13 -12.78 -0.98 18.80
C TRP A 13 -14.02 -0.08 18.85
N LYS A 14 -14.03 0.98 19.66
CA LYS A 14 -15.08 2.00 19.59
C LYS A 14 -14.91 2.80 18.30
N LEU A 15 -15.66 2.41 17.27
CA LEU A 15 -15.65 3.03 15.94
C LEU A 15 -16.23 4.45 16.02
N SER A 16 -15.36 5.46 16.01
CA SER A 16 -15.76 6.87 16.01
C SER A 16 -16.03 7.38 14.58
N SER A 17 -16.58 8.58 14.45
CA SER A 17 -16.72 9.26 13.15
C SER A 17 -15.37 9.38 12.42
N LEU A 18 -14.27 9.57 13.17
CA LEU A 18 -12.91 9.61 12.63
C LEU A 18 -12.47 8.27 12.01
N PHE A 19 -12.91 7.13 12.56
CA PHE A 19 -12.66 5.81 11.98
C PHE A 19 -13.31 5.72 10.60
N TRP A 20 -14.60 6.02 10.51
CA TRP A 20 -15.35 5.95 9.26
C TRP A 20 -14.86 6.96 8.22
N THR A 21 -14.50 8.17 8.66
CA THR A 21 -13.90 9.17 7.76
C THR A 21 -12.60 8.66 7.16
N SER A 22 -11.71 8.11 8.00
CA SER A 22 -10.47 7.50 7.55
C SER A 22 -10.72 6.36 6.56
N PHE A 23 -11.59 5.43 6.91
CA PHE A 23 -11.90 4.26 6.10
C PHE A 23 -12.52 4.63 4.74
N LEU A 24 -13.46 5.57 4.72
CA LEU A 24 -14.14 6.00 3.49
C LEU A 24 -13.20 6.76 2.57
N VAL A 25 -12.38 7.68 3.10
CA VAL A 25 -11.37 8.39 2.31
C VAL A 25 -10.39 7.41 1.68
N GLU A 26 -9.91 6.43 2.44
CA GLU A 26 -9.01 5.40 1.91
C GLU A 26 -9.67 4.52 0.88
N SER A 27 -10.88 4.02 1.17
CA SER A 27 -11.62 3.16 0.23
C SER A 27 -11.85 3.87 -1.09
N LEU A 28 -12.34 5.12 -1.05
CA LEU A 28 -12.52 5.93 -2.25
C LEU A 28 -11.20 6.15 -3.00
N THR A 29 -10.13 6.47 -2.28
CA THR A 29 -8.79 6.68 -2.85
C THR A 29 -8.30 5.43 -3.56
N PHE A 30 -8.33 4.26 -2.89
CA PHE A 30 -7.89 3.00 -3.46
C PHE A 30 -8.76 2.60 -4.67
N THR A 31 -10.09 2.76 -4.59
CA THR A 31 -10.98 2.51 -5.74
C THR A 31 -10.63 3.41 -6.92
N LEU A 32 -10.45 4.72 -6.71
CA LEU A 32 -10.07 5.67 -7.76
C LEU A 32 -8.72 5.30 -8.40
N LEU A 33 -7.72 4.96 -7.58
CA LEU A 33 -6.41 4.53 -8.07
C LEU A 33 -6.51 3.22 -8.86
N THR A 34 -7.23 2.22 -8.36
CA THR A 34 -7.45 0.95 -9.06
C THR A 34 -8.11 1.18 -10.42
N LEU A 35 -9.16 2.00 -10.48
CA LEU A 35 -9.83 2.35 -11.75
C LEU A 35 -8.89 3.10 -12.71
N LEU A 36 -8.07 4.01 -12.19
CA LEU A 36 -7.08 4.75 -12.97
C LEU A 36 -6.07 3.79 -13.64
N PHE A 37 -5.49 2.86 -12.86
CA PHE A 37 -4.52 1.90 -13.38
C PHE A 37 -5.15 0.86 -14.32
N ILE A 38 -6.35 0.36 -14.01
CA ILE A 38 -7.09 -0.55 -14.91
C ILE A 38 -7.42 0.17 -16.22
N GLY A 39 -7.93 1.40 -16.16
CA GLY A 39 -8.27 2.19 -17.34
C GLY A 39 -7.06 2.46 -18.23
N PHE A 40 -5.94 2.87 -17.64
CA PHE A 40 -4.69 3.08 -18.40
C PHE A 40 -4.12 1.77 -18.95
N GLY A 41 -4.14 0.69 -18.17
CA GLY A 41 -3.74 -0.64 -18.64
C GLY A 41 -4.58 -1.12 -19.82
N LYS A 42 -5.90 -0.93 -19.77
CA LYS A 42 -6.79 -1.29 -20.87
C LYS A 42 -6.56 -0.44 -22.11
N LEU A 43 -6.28 0.85 -21.95
CA LEU A 43 -5.90 1.73 -23.06
C LEU A 43 -4.63 1.22 -23.76
N LEU A 44 -3.60 0.85 -22.99
CA LEU A 44 -2.37 0.28 -23.52
C LEU A 44 -2.61 -1.04 -24.24
N GLU A 45 -3.40 -1.93 -23.66
CA GLU A 45 -3.76 -3.23 -24.25
C GLU A 45 -4.47 -3.04 -25.60
N LEU A 46 -5.45 -2.13 -25.67
CA LEU A 46 -6.17 -1.83 -26.91
C LEU A 46 -5.24 -1.27 -28.00
N LYS A 47 -4.28 -0.41 -27.61
CA LYS A 47 -3.29 0.12 -28.55
C LYS A 47 -2.31 -0.96 -29.00
N ALA A 48 -1.82 -1.80 -28.09
CA ALA A 48 -0.95 -2.92 -28.44
C ALA A 48 -1.64 -3.90 -29.40
N TYR A 49 -2.92 -4.22 -29.15
CA TYR A 49 -3.71 -5.07 -30.02
C TYR A 49 -3.95 -4.45 -31.41
N ALA A 50 -4.22 -3.14 -31.48
CA ALA A 50 -4.38 -2.44 -32.76
C ALA A 50 -3.09 -2.49 -33.61
N ILE A 51 -1.91 -2.42 -32.96
CA ILE A 51 -0.61 -2.50 -33.62
C ILE A 51 -0.28 -3.92 -34.08
N SER A 52 -0.55 -4.91 -33.23
CA SER A 52 -0.27 -6.31 -33.57
C SER A 52 -1.26 -6.89 -34.57
N GLY A 53 -2.48 -6.34 -34.64
CA GLY A 53 -3.57 -6.90 -35.44
C GLY A 53 -3.91 -8.35 -35.05
N GLY A 54 -3.64 -8.73 -33.79
CA GLY A 54 -3.80 -10.11 -33.30
C GLY A 54 -2.72 -11.09 -33.74
N ARG A 55 -1.67 -10.64 -34.43
CA ARG A 55 -0.56 -11.49 -34.88
C ARG A 55 0.38 -11.86 -33.74
N SER A 56 1.00 -13.03 -33.85
CA SER A 56 2.10 -13.43 -32.97
C SER A 56 3.35 -12.59 -33.21
N VAL A 57 4.29 -12.59 -32.27
CA VAL A 57 5.56 -11.85 -32.37
C VAL A 57 6.36 -12.31 -33.61
N GLU A 58 6.35 -13.61 -33.89
CA GLU A 58 7.05 -14.26 -35.00
C GLU A 58 6.40 -13.92 -36.34
N GLU A 59 5.07 -13.84 -36.40
CA GLU A 59 4.35 -13.35 -37.57
C GLU A 59 4.63 -11.88 -37.85
N LEU A 60 4.67 -11.04 -36.81
CA LEU A 60 5.05 -9.63 -36.91
C LEU A 60 6.49 -9.48 -37.42
N LYS A 61 7.42 -10.26 -36.87
CA LYS A 61 8.82 -10.26 -37.32
C LYS A 61 8.94 -10.64 -38.78
N THR A 62 8.27 -11.71 -39.20
CA THR A 62 8.28 -12.16 -40.59
C THR A 62 7.67 -11.09 -41.50
N ALA A 63 6.55 -10.49 -41.12
CA ALA A 63 5.87 -9.44 -41.89
C ALA A 63 6.70 -8.15 -42.02
N LEU A 64 7.50 -7.80 -41.02
CA LEU A 64 8.39 -6.64 -41.06
C LEU A 64 9.63 -6.89 -41.92
N LEU A 65 10.16 -8.12 -41.91
CA LEU A 65 11.33 -8.49 -42.70
C LEU A 65 11.01 -8.69 -44.18
N SER A 66 9.80 -9.16 -44.51
CA SER A 66 9.32 -9.34 -45.89
C SER A 66 8.48 -8.18 -46.41
N GLY A 67 8.17 -7.20 -45.54
CA GLY A 67 7.30 -6.07 -45.83
C GLY A 67 7.94 -5.02 -46.75
N THR A 68 7.07 -4.18 -47.32
CA THR A 68 7.50 -3.00 -48.10
C THR A 68 8.03 -1.89 -47.18
N VAL A 69 8.82 -0.97 -47.73
CA VAL A 69 9.30 0.22 -47.00
C VAL A 69 8.12 1.01 -46.40
N GLN A 70 7.03 1.14 -47.14
CA GLN A 70 5.84 1.90 -46.69
C GLN A 70 5.12 1.21 -45.52
N SER A 71 4.94 -0.12 -45.55
CA SER A 71 4.33 -0.85 -44.43
C SER A 71 5.20 -0.80 -43.17
N ASN A 72 6.52 -0.86 -43.35
CA ASN A 72 7.46 -0.80 -42.23
C ASN A 72 7.51 0.61 -41.60
N GLN A 73 7.39 1.66 -42.42
CA GLN A 73 7.29 3.04 -41.92
C GLN A 73 6.01 3.29 -41.11
N ALA A 74 4.86 2.79 -41.58
CA ALA A 74 3.60 2.92 -40.85
C ALA A 74 3.68 2.21 -39.48
N PHE A 75 4.21 0.98 -39.45
CA PHE A 75 4.41 0.25 -38.20
C PHE A 75 5.34 1.00 -37.22
N LEU A 76 6.44 1.60 -37.73
CA LEU A 76 7.33 2.40 -36.90
C LEU A 76 6.62 3.61 -36.28
N GLN A 77 5.74 4.29 -37.02
CA GLN A 77 4.96 5.42 -36.48
C GLN A 77 4.01 4.95 -35.38
N ASP A 78 3.33 3.83 -35.57
CA ASP A 78 2.44 3.26 -34.57
C ASP A 78 3.17 2.88 -33.28
N ILE A 79 4.36 2.28 -33.42
CA ILE A 79 5.23 1.96 -32.28
C ILE A 79 5.71 3.24 -31.58
N GLN A 80 6.10 4.28 -32.31
CA GLN A 80 6.50 5.56 -31.71
C GLN A 80 5.38 6.18 -30.89
N ILE A 81 4.15 6.19 -31.42
CA ILE A 81 2.96 6.70 -30.71
C ILE A 81 2.68 5.85 -29.47
N PHE A 82 2.77 4.53 -29.58
CA PHE A 82 2.59 3.63 -28.44
C PHE A 82 3.64 3.86 -27.36
N THR A 83 4.93 3.96 -27.73
CA THR A 83 6.01 4.25 -26.79
C THR A 83 5.82 5.60 -26.11
N PHE A 84 5.39 6.63 -26.86
CA PHE A 84 5.06 7.93 -26.29
C PHE A 84 3.92 7.82 -25.27
N LEU A 85 2.82 7.15 -25.63
CA LEU A 85 1.66 6.95 -24.75
C LEU A 85 2.04 6.12 -23.51
N LEU A 86 2.89 5.11 -23.66
CA LEU A 86 3.41 4.31 -22.56
C LEU A 86 4.22 5.17 -21.59
N ILE A 87 5.22 5.91 -22.08
CA ILE A 87 6.12 6.69 -21.21
C ILE A 87 5.37 7.88 -20.58
N VAL A 88 4.80 8.74 -21.41
CA VAL A 88 4.13 9.97 -20.95
C VAL A 88 2.86 9.63 -20.17
N GLY A 89 2.07 8.67 -20.66
CA GLY A 89 0.88 8.20 -19.94
C GLY A 89 1.21 7.57 -18.59
N SER A 90 2.32 6.82 -18.48
CA SER A 90 2.76 6.29 -17.18
C SER A 90 3.19 7.41 -16.23
N ILE A 91 3.97 8.39 -16.70
CA ILE A 91 4.38 9.53 -15.87
C ILE A 91 3.15 10.30 -15.36
N LEU A 92 2.17 10.56 -16.24
CA LEU A 92 0.94 11.26 -15.87
C LEU A 92 0.10 10.43 -14.88
N THR A 93 -0.07 9.15 -15.14
CA THR A 93 -0.82 8.22 -14.26
C THR A 93 -0.20 8.17 -12.87
N ILE A 94 1.13 8.02 -12.78
CA ILE A 94 1.87 8.01 -11.51
C ILE A 94 1.74 9.37 -10.81
N SER A 95 1.84 10.48 -11.55
CA SER A 95 1.70 11.83 -10.98
C SER A 95 0.31 12.04 -10.39
N ILE A 96 -0.76 11.64 -11.09
CA ILE A 96 -2.13 11.68 -10.58
C ILE A 96 -2.26 10.79 -9.34
N ALA A 97 -1.70 9.57 -9.37
CA ALA A 97 -1.76 8.66 -8.25
C ALA A 97 -1.10 9.25 -6.98
N ILE A 98 0.05 9.89 -7.13
CA ILE A 98 0.76 10.58 -6.03
C ILE A 98 -0.11 11.71 -5.47
N LEU A 99 -0.69 12.56 -6.33
CA LEU A 99 -1.53 13.68 -5.89
C LEU A 99 -2.77 13.20 -5.13
N VAL A 100 -3.47 12.21 -5.66
CA VAL A 100 -4.68 11.61 -5.07
C VAL A 100 -4.34 10.95 -3.72
N PHE A 101 -3.29 10.14 -3.67
CA PHE A 101 -2.85 9.50 -2.43
C PHE A 101 -2.39 10.53 -1.38
N SER A 102 -1.63 11.55 -1.80
CA SER A 102 -1.17 12.61 -0.90
C SER A 102 -2.33 13.40 -0.31
N TYR A 103 -3.36 13.69 -1.12
CA TYR A 103 -4.58 14.36 -0.67
C TYR A 103 -5.37 13.51 0.33
N ALA A 104 -5.43 12.20 0.13
CA ALA A 104 -6.04 11.28 1.07
C ALA A 104 -5.35 11.35 2.44
N GLN A 105 -4.02 11.22 2.47
CA GLN A 105 -3.25 11.31 3.72
C GLN A 105 -3.40 12.67 4.39
N TYR A 106 -3.32 13.75 3.61
CA TYR A 106 -3.56 15.11 4.08
C TYR A 106 -4.92 15.26 4.78
N SER A 107 -5.98 14.74 4.16
CA SER A 107 -7.34 14.85 4.67
C SER A 107 -7.52 14.03 5.96
N ILE A 108 -7.03 12.80 5.96
CA ILE A 108 -7.11 11.88 7.10
C ILE A 108 -6.39 12.46 8.30
N TRP A 109 -5.12 12.82 8.16
CA TRP A 109 -4.28 13.19 9.30
C TRP A 109 -4.65 14.56 9.89
N ASN A 110 -5.08 15.52 9.07
CA ASN A 110 -5.59 16.79 9.58
C ASN A 110 -6.91 16.61 10.32
N ALA A 111 -7.81 15.73 9.86
CA ALA A 111 -9.05 15.40 10.57
C ALA A 111 -8.75 14.72 11.91
N LEU A 112 -7.82 13.75 11.92
CA LEU A 112 -7.43 13.02 13.14
C LEU A 112 -6.81 13.91 14.22
N LEU A 113 -6.02 14.90 13.82
CA LEU A 113 -5.30 15.79 14.74
C LEU A 113 -5.96 17.16 14.89
N ASN A 114 -7.17 17.33 14.33
CA ASN A 114 -7.92 18.59 14.32
C ASN A 114 -7.06 19.80 13.90
N ARG A 115 -6.25 19.62 12.85
CA ARG A 115 -5.35 20.66 12.33
C ARG A 115 -6.03 21.37 11.15
N LYS A 116 -5.87 22.70 11.10
CA LYS A 116 -6.30 23.50 9.93
C LYS A 116 -5.54 23.07 8.69
N HIS A 117 -6.24 23.08 7.57
CA HIS A 117 -5.74 22.87 6.22
C HIS A 117 -4.57 23.82 5.90
N ARG A 118 -3.33 23.36 6.10
CA ARG A 118 -2.09 24.06 5.74
C ARG A 118 -1.57 23.55 4.38
N HIS A 119 -0.52 24.17 3.86
CA HIS A 119 0.08 23.94 2.53
C HIS A 119 0.12 22.47 2.07
N TYR A 120 -0.80 22.10 1.17
CA TYR A 120 -0.90 20.78 0.55
C TYR A 120 0.37 20.36 -0.19
N TRP A 121 1.10 21.28 -0.83
CA TRP A 121 2.32 20.95 -1.59
C TRP A 121 3.40 20.21 -0.80
N LYS A 122 3.52 20.49 0.51
CA LYS A 122 4.50 19.78 1.35
C LYS A 122 4.12 18.31 1.55
N TRP A 123 2.82 17.97 1.45
CA TRP A 123 2.35 16.58 1.50
C TRP A 123 2.79 15.81 0.26
N ASN A 124 2.79 16.42 -0.92
CA ASN A 124 3.28 15.77 -2.14
C ASN A 124 4.77 15.42 -2.00
N PHE A 125 5.57 16.35 -1.49
CA PHE A 125 6.99 16.10 -1.20
C PHE A 125 7.17 15.00 -0.16
N LEU A 126 6.37 14.98 0.92
CA LEU A 126 6.39 13.88 1.88
C LEU A 126 6.06 12.54 1.21
N THR A 127 5.02 12.49 0.39
CA THR A 127 4.61 11.27 -0.33
C THR A 127 5.75 10.73 -1.19
N LEU A 128 6.41 11.59 -1.96
CA LEU A 128 7.60 11.20 -2.76
C LEU A 128 8.71 10.62 -1.88
N VAL A 129 9.03 11.26 -0.76
CA VAL A 129 10.05 10.77 0.17
C VAL A 129 9.63 9.44 0.80
N THR A 130 8.37 9.27 1.19
CA THR A 130 7.87 8.00 1.73
C THR A 130 7.84 6.88 0.68
N LEU A 131 7.62 7.19 -0.60
CA LEU A 131 7.74 6.23 -1.69
C LEU A 131 9.19 5.76 -1.86
N LEU A 132 10.15 6.69 -1.82
CA LEU A 132 11.58 6.35 -1.86
C LEU A 132 11.97 5.49 -0.65
N LEU A 133 11.54 5.86 0.56
CA LEU A 133 11.75 5.03 1.75
C LEU A 133 11.10 3.66 1.63
N GLY A 134 9.91 3.57 1.01
CA GLY A 134 9.24 2.32 0.71
C GLY A 134 10.03 1.46 -0.27
N ALA A 135 10.60 2.03 -1.33
CA ALA A 135 11.45 1.30 -2.27
C ALA A 135 12.69 0.74 -1.58
N VAL A 136 13.39 1.54 -0.75
CA VAL A 136 14.53 1.09 0.04
C VAL A 136 14.12 -0.02 1.02
N TYR A 137 12.96 0.13 1.67
CA TYR A 137 12.44 -0.87 2.60
C TYR A 137 12.09 -2.19 1.91
N VAL A 138 11.48 -2.14 0.72
CA VAL A 138 11.17 -3.33 -0.09
C VAL A 138 12.46 -4.04 -0.51
N LEU A 139 13.48 -3.30 -0.95
CA LEU A 139 14.80 -3.89 -1.26
C LEU A 139 15.41 -4.58 -0.05
N PHE A 140 15.38 -3.93 1.11
CA PHE A 140 15.84 -4.52 2.37
C PHE A 140 15.06 -5.79 2.71
N PHE A 141 13.74 -5.75 2.60
CA PHE A 141 12.88 -6.91 2.85
C PHE A 141 13.17 -8.08 1.91
N ILE A 142 13.40 -7.82 0.61
CA ILE A 142 13.78 -8.84 -0.37
C ILE A 142 15.10 -9.50 0.05
N ILE A 143 16.10 -8.72 0.47
CA ILE A 143 17.39 -9.25 0.94
C ILE A 143 17.19 -10.15 2.17
N ILE A 144 16.43 -9.69 3.16
CA ILE A 144 16.11 -10.50 4.34
C ILE A 144 15.40 -11.79 3.96
N ARG A 145 14.43 -11.74 3.04
CA ARG A 145 13.73 -12.92 2.55
C ARG A 145 14.66 -13.89 1.85
N LEU A 146 15.60 -13.42 1.03
CA LEU A 146 16.61 -14.27 0.40
C LEU A 146 17.50 -14.98 1.43
N ILE A 147 17.96 -14.25 2.46
CA ILE A 147 18.76 -14.82 3.55
C ILE A 147 17.97 -15.89 4.29
N LEU A 148 16.71 -15.63 4.62
CA LEU A 148 15.86 -16.60 5.33
C LEU A 148 15.52 -17.82 4.50
N ASN A 149 15.29 -17.65 3.20
CA ASN A 149 15.09 -18.77 2.29
C ASN A 149 16.31 -19.69 2.29
N LEU A 150 17.53 -19.13 2.36
CA LEU A 150 18.77 -19.90 2.41
C LEU A 150 18.93 -20.60 3.76
N LEU A 151 18.72 -19.89 4.88
CA LEU A 151 18.88 -20.41 6.24
C LEU A 151 17.82 -21.46 6.63
N LEU A 152 16.60 -21.32 6.13
CA LEU A 152 15.47 -22.19 6.48
C LEU A 152 15.13 -23.20 5.38
N SER A 153 16.01 -23.35 4.38
CA SER A 153 15.85 -24.27 3.25
C SER A 153 15.72 -25.75 3.65
N THR A 154 16.15 -26.09 4.85
CA THR A 154 16.12 -27.45 5.41
C THR A 154 14.84 -27.77 6.19
N LEU A 155 13.96 -26.79 6.40
CA LEU A 155 12.68 -27.00 7.07
C LEU A 155 11.65 -27.67 6.14
N PRO A 156 10.68 -28.42 6.69
CA PRO A 156 9.51 -28.85 5.93
C PRO A 156 8.77 -27.67 5.29
N SER A 157 8.22 -27.87 4.09
CA SER A 157 7.57 -26.83 3.28
C SER A 157 6.50 -26.03 4.02
N ASP A 158 5.71 -26.71 4.84
CA ASP A 158 4.57 -26.11 5.54
C ASP A 158 5.02 -25.20 6.68
N ALA A 159 6.03 -25.65 7.45
CA ALA A 159 6.63 -24.86 8.51
C ALA A 159 7.36 -23.63 7.95
N PHE A 160 8.10 -23.81 6.86
CA PHE A 160 8.76 -22.73 6.13
C PHE A 160 7.75 -21.67 5.63
N THR A 161 6.65 -22.12 5.01
CA THR A 161 5.61 -21.23 4.50
C THR A 161 4.92 -20.43 5.62
N LEU A 162 4.64 -21.08 6.74
CA LEU A 162 4.02 -20.42 7.89
C LEU A 162 4.95 -19.33 8.48
N ILE A 163 6.23 -19.66 8.70
CA ILE A 163 7.22 -18.72 9.27
C ILE A 163 7.40 -17.52 8.34
N THR A 164 7.59 -17.75 7.04
CA THR A 164 7.80 -16.68 6.05
C THR A 164 6.59 -15.77 5.91
N ASN A 165 5.37 -16.30 5.98
CA ASN A 165 4.14 -15.50 5.93
C ASN A 165 3.98 -14.64 7.18
N VAL A 166 4.18 -15.21 8.38
CA VAL A 166 4.12 -14.46 9.65
C VAL A 166 5.16 -13.36 9.65
N LEU A 167 6.39 -13.66 9.21
CA LEU A 167 7.45 -12.67 9.15
C LEU A 167 7.16 -11.57 8.12
N SER A 168 6.62 -11.91 6.95
CA SER A 168 6.22 -10.91 5.95
C SER A 168 5.18 -9.95 6.51
N LEU A 169 4.17 -10.48 7.21
CA LEU A 169 3.14 -9.69 7.88
C LEU A 169 3.74 -8.80 8.98
N LEU A 170 4.72 -9.31 9.74
CA LEU A 170 5.49 -8.53 10.70
C LEU A 170 6.19 -7.35 9.99
N PHE A 171 6.95 -7.58 8.94
CA PHE A 171 7.63 -6.51 8.19
C PHE A 171 6.63 -5.48 7.64
N VAL A 172 5.51 -5.90 7.08
CA VAL A 172 4.48 -4.97 6.56
C VAL A 172 3.95 -4.07 7.66
N PHE A 173 3.56 -4.62 8.81
CA PHE A 173 3.01 -3.80 9.90
C PHE A 173 4.06 -2.90 10.57
N ALA A 174 5.32 -3.31 10.63
CA ALA A 174 6.39 -2.49 11.15
C ALA A 174 6.56 -1.24 10.27
N PHE A 175 6.55 -1.43 8.95
CA PHE A 175 6.64 -0.34 7.99
C PHE A 175 5.43 0.59 8.04
N LEU A 176 4.21 0.04 8.07
CA LEU A 176 3.00 0.85 8.18
C LEU A 176 2.97 1.69 9.47
N THR A 177 3.41 1.11 10.58
CA THR A 177 3.54 1.83 11.86
C THR A 177 4.52 2.98 11.74
N PHE A 178 5.68 2.75 11.13
CA PHE A 178 6.67 3.79 10.88
C PHE A 178 6.12 4.92 9.99
N LEU A 179 5.45 4.58 8.89
CA LEU A 179 4.78 5.55 8.02
C LEU A 179 3.74 6.38 8.78
N PHE A 180 2.93 5.76 9.64
CA PHE A 180 1.94 6.48 10.44
C PHE A 180 2.60 7.46 11.42
N LEU A 181 3.74 7.09 12.03
CA LEU A 181 4.47 8.00 12.90
C LEU A 181 5.11 9.17 12.14
N ILE A 182 5.55 8.94 10.89
CA ILE A 182 6.01 10.02 10.01
C ILE A 182 4.86 10.99 9.73
N TYR A 183 3.70 10.50 9.29
CA TYR A 183 2.55 11.35 9.00
C TYR A 183 2.04 12.10 10.23
N TYR A 184 2.01 11.42 11.38
CA TYR A 184 1.71 12.03 12.66
C TYR A 184 2.64 13.22 12.96
N SER A 185 3.95 12.98 12.93
CA SER A 185 4.97 14.00 13.22
C SER A 185 4.93 15.15 12.21
N PHE A 186 4.71 14.81 10.93
CA PHE A 186 4.60 15.78 9.85
C PHE A 186 3.39 16.68 9.99
N THR A 187 2.26 16.14 10.43
CA THR A 187 1.05 16.95 10.67
C THR A 187 1.25 17.95 11.81
N GLN A 188 2.15 17.66 12.76
CA GLN A 188 2.51 18.58 13.84
C GLN A 188 3.49 19.67 13.36
N LYS A 189 4.57 19.28 12.66
CA LYS A 189 5.71 20.18 12.37
C LYS A 189 5.76 20.74 10.94
N TYR A 190 5.13 20.08 9.96
CA TYR A 190 5.17 20.44 8.53
C TYR A 190 6.58 20.55 7.93
N LYS A 191 7.48 19.67 8.38
CA LYS A 191 8.88 19.58 7.94
C LYS A 191 9.25 18.12 7.68
N VAL A 192 9.46 17.76 6.40
CA VAL A 192 9.58 16.36 5.97
C VAL A 192 10.73 15.63 6.67
N TRP A 193 11.95 16.16 6.62
CA TRP A 193 13.13 15.49 7.20
C TRP A 193 13.06 15.36 8.72
N GLU A 194 12.64 16.43 9.42
CA GLU A 194 12.47 16.39 10.88
C GLU A 194 11.42 15.35 11.28
N SER A 195 10.35 15.20 10.50
CA SER A 195 9.28 14.24 10.80
C SER A 195 9.71 12.78 10.71
N ILE A 196 10.69 12.48 9.85
CA ILE A 196 11.28 11.14 9.75
C ILE A 196 12.14 10.85 10.98
N GLY A 197 12.99 11.80 11.39
CA GLY A 197 13.77 11.69 12.62
C GLY A 197 12.88 11.58 13.87
N ASP A 198 11.82 12.37 13.94
CA ASP A 198 10.84 12.32 15.01
C ASP A 198 10.10 10.98 15.07
N ALA A 199 9.83 10.34 13.93
CA ALA A 199 9.23 9.02 13.92
C ALA A 199 10.13 7.98 14.61
N PHE A 200 11.44 8.00 14.34
CA PHE A 200 12.39 7.15 15.08
C PHE A 200 12.46 7.49 16.57
N HIS A 201 12.46 8.78 16.90
CA HIS A 201 12.44 9.23 18.29
C HIS A 201 11.17 8.72 19.01
N LEU A 202 9.99 8.87 18.41
CA LEU A 202 8.73 8.38 18.94
C LEU A 202 8.73 6.86 19.14
N ILE A 203 9.33 6.10 18.22
CA ILE A 203 9.51 4.65 18.37
C ILE A 203 10.34 4.34 19.61
N LYS A 204 11.48 5.02 19.75
CA LYS A 204 12.39 4.82 20.88
C LYS A 204 11.73 5.17 22.22
N THR A 205 11.07 6.33 22.30
CA THR A 205 10.42 6.80 23.52
C THR A 205 9.25 5.91 23.94
N ASN A 206 8.45 5.42 22.99
CA ASN A 206 7.24 4.64 23.26
C ASN A 206 7.43 3.12 23.05
N TRP A 207 8.67 2.62 22.98
CA TRP A 207 8.97 1.23 22.60
C TRP A 207 8.19 0.21 23.42
N SER A 208 8.10 0.41 24.73
CA SER A 208 7.42 -0.47 25.70
C SER A 208 5.91 -0.64 25.45
N SER A 209 5.29 0.35 24.80
CA SER A 209 3.89 0.35 24.40
C SER A 209 3.72 -0.08 22.95
N LEU A 210 4.62 0.36 22.07
CA LEU A 210 4.58 0.05 20.63
C LEU A 210 4.79 -1.42 20.32
N TRP A 211 5.69 -2.12 21.02
CA TRP A 211 5.87 -3.56 20.77
C TRP A 211 4.59 -4.36 21.11
N LYS A 212 3.85 -3.95 22.15
CA LYS A 212 2.58 -4.57 22.54
C LYS A 212 1.46 -4.24 21.56
N PHE A 213 1.38 -2.98 21.13
CA PHE A 213 0.50 -2.54 20.05
C PHE A 213 0.71 -3.40 18.81
N TYR A 214 1.98 -3.60 18.44
CA TYR A 214 2.37 -4.36 17.27
C TYR A 214 2.00 -5.84 17.38
N LEU A 215 2.32 -6.49 18.51
CA LEU A 215 1.94 -7.89 18.75
C LEU A 215 0.42 -8.08 18.72
N LEU A 216 -0.34 -7.16 19.34
CA LEU A 216 -1.80 -7.21 19.31
C LEU A 216 -2.36 -6.99 17.90
N THR A 217 -1.78 -6.08 17.12
CA THR A 217 -2.18 -5.83 15.72
C THR A 217 -1.97 -7.07 14.84
N VAL A 218 -0.83 -7.75 15.01
CA VAL A 218 -0.52 -9.00 14.31
C VAL A 218 -1.52 -10.08 14.69
N LEU A 219 -1.77 -10.27 16.00
CA LEU A 219 -2.71 -11.27 16.49
C LEU A 219 -4.14 -10.99 15.99
N THR A 220 -4.61 -9.74 16.05
CA THR A 220 -5.90 -9.32 15.50
C THR A 220 -5.99 -9.65 14.01
N THR A 221 -4.93 -9.37 13.25
CA THR A 221 -4.93 -9.64 11.80
C THR A 221 -5.00 -11.13 11.51
N ILE A 222 -4.27 -11.96 12.26
CA ILE A 222 -4.35 -13.42 12.14
C ILE A 222 -5.77 -13.91 12.43
N ILE A 223 -6.37 -13.47 13.54
CA ILE A 223 -7.74 -13.85 13.92
C ILE A 223 -8.74 -13.43 12.85
N VAL A 224 -8.68 -12.17 12.40
CA VAL A 224 -9.57 -11.65 11.36
C VAL A 224 -9.38 -12.42 10.06
N SER A 225 -8.15 -12.66 9.63
CA SER A 225 -7.85 -13.43 8.41
C SER A 225 -8.41 -14.86 8.48
N MET A 226 -8.27 -15.53 9.63
CA MET A 226 -8.86 -16.86 9.85
C MET A 226 -10.39 -16.83 9.81
N SER A 227 -11.02 -15.87 10.49
CA SER A 227 -12.48 -15.71 10.48
C SER A 227 -13.01 -15.44 9.06
N VAL A 228 -12.34 -14.60 8.30
CA VAL A 228 -12.71 -14.27 6.91
C VAL A 228 -12.55 -15.48 6.00
N SER A 229 -11.40 -16.15 6.09
CA SER A 229 -11.14 -17.37 5.31
C SER A 229 -12.20 -18.45 5.59
N PHE A 230 -12.67 -18.55 6.84
CA PHE A 230 -13.76 -19.42 7.21
C PHE A 230 -15.10 -18.98 6.60
N LEU A 231 -15.47 -17.70 6.73
CA LEU A 231 -16.74 -17.16 6.21
C LEU A 231 -16.82 -17.23 4.68
N VAL A 232 -15.72 -16.98 3.97
CA VAL A 232 -15.68 -17.01 2.50
C VAL A 232 -16.02 -18.40 1.94
N ARG A 233 -15.71 -19.49 2.67
CA ARG A 233 -16.08 -20.86 2.26
C ARG A 233 -17.59 -21.07 2.16
N PHE A 234 -18.39 -20.24 2.82
CA PHE A 234 -19.86 -20.32 2.80
C PHE A 234 -20.50 -19.36 1.79
N LEU A 235 -19.71 -18.53 1.09
CA LEU A 235 -20.25 -17.62 0.09
C LEU A 235 -20.48 -18.37 -1.25
N PRO A 236 -21.66 -18.21 -1.87
CA PRO A 236 -21.98 -18.90 -3.12
C PRO A 236 -21.19 -18.38 -4.33
N PHE A 237 -20.53 -17.23 -4.21
CA PHE A 237 -19.76 -16.59 -5.28
C PHE A 237 -18.26 -16.79 -5.08
N HIS A 238 -17.69 -17.82 -5.73
CA HIS A 238 -16.25 -18.13 -5.69
C HIS A 238 -15.42 -17.37 -6.75
N GLN A 239 -15.95 -16.27 -7.29
CA GLN A 239 -15.21 -15.50 -8.29
C GLN A 239 -14.03 -14.77 -7.64
N GLU A 240 -12.85 -14.84 -8.27
CA GLU A 240 -11.60 -14.30 -7.71
C GLU A 240 -11.72 -12.82 -7.31
N TRP A 241 -12.37 -12.00 -8.15
CA TRP A 241 -12.55 -10.57 -7.88
C TRP A 241 -13.35 -10.29 -6.60
N VAL A 242 -14.30 -11.16 -6.24
CA VAL A 242 -15.10 -11.04 -5.00
C VAL A 242 -14.18 -11.24 -3.79
N SER A 243 -13.37 -12.31 -3.82
CA SER A 243 -12.40 -12.62 -2.77
C SER A 243 -11.36 -11.51 -2.60
N THR A 244 -10.82 -10.99 -3.71
CA THR A 244 -9.88 -9.87 -3.69
C THR A 244 -10.52 -8.60 -3.11
N SER A 245 -11.76 -8.30 -3.48
CA SER A 245 -12.49 -7.12 -2.99
C SER A 245 -12.78 -7.21 -1.49
N ILE A 246 -13.21 -8.38 -1.00
CA ILE A 246 -13.41 -8.62 0.44
C ILE A 246 -12.09 -8.45 1.19
N SER A 247 -11.01 -9.07 0.70
CA SER A 247 -9.68 -8.99 1.31
C SER A 247 -9.17 -7.55 1.39
N LEU A 248 -9.36 -6.76 0.32
CA LEU A 248 -9.00 -5.36 0.28
C LEU A 248 -9.83 -4.53 1.27
N GLY A 249 -11.15 -4.73 1.31
CA GLY A 249 -12.03 -4.02 2.23
C GLY A 249 -11.64 -4.26 3.69
N ILE A 250 -11.29 -5.49 4.03
CA ILE A 250 -10.86 -5.88 5.38
C ILE A 250 -9.48 -5.32 5.71
N PHE A 251 -8.56 -5.34 4.75
CA PHE A 251 -7.26 -4.68 4.89
C PHE A 251 -7.43 -3.18 5.19
N LEU A 252 -8.31 -2.47 4.48
CA LEU A 252 -8.58 -1.05 4.71
C LEU A 252 -9.24 -0.78 6.06
N LEU A 253 -10.18 -1.63 6.50
CA LEU A 253 -10.76 -1.56 7.84
C LEU A 253 -9.67 -1.71 8.93
N LEU A 254 -8.81 -2.71 8.78
CA LEU A 254 -7.68 -2.95 9.70
C LEU A 254 -6.70 -1.78 9.69
N LEU A 255 -6.43 -1.20 8.52
CA LEU A 255 -5.49 -0.08 8.38
C LEU A 255 -6.01 1.18 9.08
N SER A 256 -7.30 1.50 8.90
CA SER A 256 -7.96 2.60 9.60
C SER A 256 -8.06 2.36 11.12
N TRP A 257 -8.35 1.13 11.55
CA TRP A 257 -8.34 0.76 12.98
C TRP A 257 -6.95 0.90 13.59
N MET A 258 -5.93 0.35 12.92
CA MET A 258 -4.52 0.37 13.35
C MET A 258 -4.02 1.80 13.54
N ARG A 259 -4.38 2.72 12.63
CA ARG A 259 -4.04 4.15 12.74
C ARG A 259 -4.56 4.77 14.03
N LEU A 260 -5.83 4.56 14.34
CA LEU A 260 -6.45 5.09 15.55
C LEU A 260 -5.91 4.43 16.81
N TYR A 261 -5.67 3.12 16.77
CA TYR A 261 -5.10 2.40 17.88
C TYR A 261 -3.66 2.87 18.18
N LEU A 262 -2.87 3.16 17.15
CA LEU A 262 -1.53 3.74 17.29
C LEU A 262 -1.60 5.12 17.96
N LEU A 263 -2.49 6.00 17.50
CA LEU A 263 -2.68 7.34 18.08
C LEU A 263 -3.01 7.29 19.58
N LYS A 264 -3.93 6.41 19.97
CA LYS A 264 -4.28 6.17 21.38
C LYS A 264 -3.08 5.63 22.18
N THR A 265 -2.27 4.77 21.56
CA THR A 265 -1.09 4.17 22.20
C THR A 265 -0.01 5.21 22.48
N ILE A 266 0.29 6.10 21.52
CA ILE A 266 1.35 7.11 21.70
C ILE A 266 0.93 8.29 22.59
N HIS A 267 -0.36 8.66 22.62
CA HIS A 267 -0.85 9.74 23.51
C HIS A 267 -0.96 9.30 24.98
N HIS A 268 -1.10 8.00 25.25
CA HIS A 268 -1.07 7.47 26.62
C HIS A 268 0.35 7.20 27.13
N GLY A 269 1.35 7.05 26.25
CA GLY A 269 2.76 6.88 26.65
C GLY A 269 3.44 8.16 27.13
N THR A 270 2.82 9.32 26.93
CA THR A 270 3.31 10.65 27.32
C THR A 270 2.72 11.18 28.63
N GLN A 271 2.07 10.33 29.43
CA GLN A 271 1.60 10.62 30.80
C GLN A 271 2.34 9.70 31.78
#